data_AF-A0A2V5PQ78-F1
#
_entry.id   AF-A0A2V5PQ78-F1
#
_cell.length_a   1.000
_cell.length_b   1.000
_cell.length_c   1.000
_cell.angle_alpha   90.00
_cell.angle_beta   90.00
_cell.angle_gamma   90.00
#
_symmetry.space_group_name_H-M   'P 1'
#
loop_
_entity.id
_entity.type
_entity.pdbx_description
1 polymer ?
#
loop_
_entity_poly.entity_id
_entity_poly.type
_entity_poly.pdbx_seq_one_letter_code
_entity_poly.pdbx_strand_id
1 'polypeptide(L)'
;MATADLCEVTVVYEDAAARDLALCLCDGLIKKFDPDLKFLSSWWGFKYLGDAEIGREAGQGVARSDLVLVSVNRAEGLPFGVIAWFEH
;
A
#
# COMPACT_ATOMS: atom_id res chain seq x y z
N MET A 1 -30.46 -1.13 5.87
CA MET A 1 -29.46 -1.07 4.79
C MET A 1 -28.15 -1.50 5.42
N ALA A 2 -27.51 -2.56 4.92
CA ALA A 2 -26.18 -2.92 5.38
C ALA A 2 -25.21 -1.84 4.89
N THR A 3 -24.44 -1.26 5.79
CA THR A 3 -23.31 -0.40 5.46
C THR A 3 -22.25 -1.27 4.77
N ALA A 4 -21.69 -0.80 3.66
CA ALA A 4 -20.55 -1.46 3.04
C ALA A 4 -19.39 -1.51 4.05
N ASP A 5 -18.71 -2.66 4.12
CA ASP A 5 -17.53 -2.80 4.97
C ASP A 5 -16.39 -1.92 4.42
N LEU A 6 -15.48 -1.49 5.30
CA LEU A 6 -14.32 -0.70 4.91
C LEU A 6 -13.07 -1.59 4.97
N CYS A 7 -12.26 -1.56 3.92
CA CYS A 7 -10.94 -2.17 3.86
C CYS A 7 -9.89 -1.07 3.73
N GLU A 8 -9.06 -0.91 4.76
CA GLU A 8 -7.90 -0.02 4.73
C GLU A 8 -6.75 -0.69 4.01
N VAL A 9 -6.27 -0.03 2.95
CA VAL A 9 -5.19 -0.54 2.09
C VAL A 9 -4.01 0.39 2.17
N THR A 10 -2.86 -0.12 2.60
CA THR A 10 -1.61 0.63 2.46
C THR A 10 -0.85 0.15 1.23
N VAL A 11 -0.62 1.07 0.29
CA VAL A 11 0.18 0.83 -0.90
C VAL A 11 1.57 1.43 -0.70
N VAL A 12 2.59 0.59 -0.83
CA VAL A 12 4.00 0.98 -0.77
C VAL A 12 4.63 0.67 -2.12
N TYR A 13 5.22 1.68 -2.77
CA TYR A 13 5.68 1.54 -4.16
C TYR A 13 7.10 2.07 -4.37
N GLU A 14 7.82 1.42 -5.29
CA GLU A 14 9.19 1.77 -5.63
C GLU A 14 9.29 3.11 -6.35
N ASP A 15 8.55 3.27 -7.44
CA ASP A 15 8.59 4.45 -8.30
C ASP A 15 7.24 4.70 -9.00
N ALA A 16 7.23 5.63 -9.97
CA ALA A 16 6.01 5.99 -10.70
C ALA A 16 5.42 4.80 -11.50
N ALA A 17 6.25 3.95 -12.10
CA ALA A 17 5.78 2.80 -12.87
C ALA A 17 5.13 1.76 -11.94
N ALA A 18 5.77 1.47 -10.80
CA ALA A 18 5.21 0.60 -9.77
C ALA A 18 3.91 1.16 -9.17
N ARG A 19 3.82 2.48 -8.97
CA ARG A 19 2.60 3.14 -8.51
C ARG A 19 1.46 2.96 -9.51
N ASP A 20 1.72 3.18 -10.79
CA ASP A 20 0.70 3.08 -11.83
C ASP A 20 0.18 1.63 -11.96
N LEU A 21 1.05 0.63 -11.79
CA LEU A 21 0.65 -0.77 -11.69
C LEU A 21 -0.28 -1.02 -10.49
N ALA A 22 0.06 -0.48 -9.32
CA ALA A 22 -0.77 -0.62 -8.12
C ALA A 22 -2.13 0.09 -8.28
N LEU A 23 -2.19 1.23 -8.99
CA LEU A 23 -3.45 1.90 -9.32
C LEU A 23 -4.35 1.02 -10.17
N CYS A 24 -3.82 0.36 -11.20
CA CYS A 24 -4.58 -0.58 -12.02
C CYS A 24 -5.13 -1.75 -11.19
N LEU A 25 -4.36 -2.27 -10.24
CA LEU A 25 -4.82 -3.33 -9.35
C LEU A 25 -5.93 -2.84 -8.41
N CYS A 26 -5.75 -1.68 -7.77
CA CYS A 26 -6.74 -1.08 -6.88
C CYS A 26 -8.07 -0.80 -7.60
N ASP A 27 -8.02 -0.26 -8.83
CA ASP A 27 -9.21 -0.06 -9.66
C ASP A 27 -9.93 -1.38 -9.97
N GLY A 28 -9.20 -2.44 -10.27
CA GLY A 28 -9.75 -3.79 -10.46
C GLY A 28 -10.41 -4.35 -9.19
N LEU A 29 -9.81 -4.13 -8.02
CA LEU A 29 -10.36 -4.55 -6.73
C LEU A 29 -11.66 -3.79 -6.42
N ILE A 30 -11.65 -2.47 -6.55
CA ILE A 30 -12.84 -1.63 -6.32
C ILE A 30 -13.99 -2.10 -7.21
N LYS A 31 -13.75 -2.26 -8.52
CA LYS A 31 -14.79 -2.73 -9.46
C LYS A 31 -15.34 -4.11 -9.13
N LYS A 32 -14.53 -4.98 -8.54
CA LYS A 32 -14.91 -6.37 -8.25
C LYS A 32 -15.73 -6.51 -6.97
N PHE A 33 -15.47 -5.68 -5.97
CA PHE A 33 -16.10 -5.79 -4.65
C PHE A 33 -17.09 -4.67 -4.34
N ASP A 34 -17.26 -3.69 -5.24
CA ASP A 34 -18.35 -2.71 -5.14
C ASP A 34 -19.71 -3.38 -5.40
N PRO A 35 -20.78 -3.06 -4.62
CA PRO A 35 -20.83 -2.06 -3.57
C PRO A 35 -20.52 -2.57 -2.15
N ASP A 36 -20.25 -3.86 -1.98
CA ASP A 36 -20.20 -4.53 -0.69
C ASP A 36 -18.99 -4.11 0.18
N LEU A 37 -17.85 -3.80 -0.46
CA LEU A 37 -16.61 -3.40 0.21
C LEU A 37 -16.06 -2.10 -0.37
N LYS A 38 -15.78 -1.12 0.50
CA LYS A 38 -15.10 0.13 0.15
C LYS A 38 -13.63 0.03 0.49
N PHE A 39 -12.78 0.50 -0.42
CA PHE A 39 -11.33 0.54 -0.21
C PHE A 39 -10.90 1.97 0.14
N LEU A 40 -10.20 2.12 1.25
CA LEU A 40 -9.53 3.36 1.62
C LEU A 40 -8.02 3.16 1.49
N SER A 41 -7.42 3.76 0.46
CA SER A 41 -6.01 3.55 0.14
C SER A 41 -5.10 4.68 0.63
N SER A 42 -4.04 4.35 1.36
CA SER A 42 -2.90 5.22 1.66
C SER A 42 -1.70 4.86 0.78
N TRP A 43 -0.87 5.84 0.40
CA TRP A 43 0.15 5.66 -0.65
C TRP A 43 1.51 6.19 -0.19
N TRP A 44 2.52 5.31 -0.19
CA TRP A 44 3.88 5.62 0.28
C TRP A 44 4.94 5.22 -0.75
N GLY A 45 5.75 6.18 -1.18
CA GLY A 45 6.89 5.89 -2.05
C GLY A 45 8.12 5.50 -1.25
N PHE A 46 8.87 4.48 -1.70
CA PHE A 46 10.08 3.99 -1.00
C PHE A 46 11.08 5.10 -0.70
N LYS A 47 11.23 6.06 -1.62
CA LYS A 47 12.16 7.20 -1.46
C LYS A 47 11.88 8.07 -0.23
N TYR A 48 10.68 8.00 0.35
CA TYR A 48 10.31 8.76 1.54
C TYR A 48 10.38 7.94 2.83
N LEU A 49 10.47 6.61 2.74
CA LEU A 49 10.50 5.74 3.93
C LEU A 49 11.81 5.83 4.72
N GLY A 50 12.87 6.36 4.10
CA GLY A 50 14.13 6.65 4.79
C GLY A 50 14.08 7.89 5.67
N ASP A 51 13.06 8.74 5.54
CA ASP A 51 12.81 9.84 6.47
C ASP A 51 12.17 9.28 7.75
N ALA A 52 12.69 9.67 8.91
CA ALA A 52 12.29 9.07 10.19
C ALA A 52 10.84 9.37 10.56
N GLU A 53 10.32 10.55 10.22
CA GLU A 53 8.94 10.91 10.53
C GLU A 53 7.98 10.26 9.55
N ILE A 54 8.27 10.37 8.25
CA ILE A 54 7.43 9.77 7.20
C ILE A 54 7.43 8.25 7.28
N GLY A 55 8.60 7.63 7.51
CA GLY A 55 8.74 6.19 7.67
C GLY A 55 7.95 5.67 8.87
N ARG A 56 7.93 6.41 9.99
CA ARG A 56 7.12 6.07 11.17
C ARG A 56 5.63 6.17 10.87
N GLU A 57 5.17 7.23 10.20
CA GLU A 57 3.76 7.37 9.82
C GLU A 57 3.31 6.28 8.85
N ALA A 58 4.15 5.97 7.85
CA ALA A 58 3.90 4.89 6.92
C ALA A 58 3.80 3.54 7.66
N GLY A 59 4.70 3.27 8.61
CA GLY A 59 4.69 2.05 9.42
C GLY A 59 3.42 1.94 10.28
N GLN A 60 2.97 3.06 10.85
CA GLN A 60 1.69 3.13 11.56
C GLN A 60 0.49 2.88 10.64
N GLY A 61 0.53 3.37 9.41
CA GLY A 61 -0.48 3.09 8.39
C GLY A 61 -0.53 1.61 8.03
N VAL A 62 0.63 1.00 7.78
CA VAL A 62 0.76 -0.44 7.53
C VAL A 62 0.19 -1.27 8.68
N ALA A 63 0.55 -0.94 9.92
CA ALA A 63 0.09 -1.69 11.09
C ALA A 63 -1.43 -1.63 11.33
N ARG A 64 -2.11 -0.64 10.76
CA ARG A 64 -3.56 -0.46 10.84
C ARG A 64 -4.32 -1.03 9.65
N SER A 65 -3.63 -1.29 8.55
CA SER A 65 -4.26 -1.69 7.30
C SER A 65 -4.71 -3.14 7.30
N ASP A 66 -5.87 -3.40 6.70
CA ASP A 66 -6.35 -4.75 6.43
C ASP A 66 -5.56 -5.43 5.30
N LEU A 67 -5.03 -4.62 4.37
CA LEU A 67 -4.25 -5.07 3.23
C LEU A 67 -3.03 -4.18 3.00
N VAL A 68 -1.88 -4.81 2.77
CA VAL A 68 -0.66 -4.12 2.35
C VAL A 68 -0.28 -4.55 0.95
N LEU A 69 -0.18 -3.58 0.04
CA LEU A 69 0.25 -3.78 -1.34
C LEU A 69 1.67 -3.24 -1.51
N VAL A 70 2.60 -4.13 -1.84
CA VAL A 70 3.97 -3.73 -2.16
C VAL A 70 4.18 -3.87 -3.66
N SER A 71 4.43 -2.75 -4.33
CA SER A 71 4.62 -2.69 -5.77
C SER A 71 6.07 -2.36 -6.10
N VAL A 72 6.72 -3.26 -6.84
CA VAL A 72 8.13 -3.16 -7.26
C VAL A 72 8.27 -3.54 -8.72
N ASN A 73 9.25 -2.96 -9.41
CA ASN A 73 9.47 -3.24 -10.82
C ASN A 73 10.17 -4.58 -11.07
N ARG A 74 10.94 -5.09 -10.10
CA ARG A 74 11.65 -6.36 -10.21
C ARG A 74 11.25 -7.30 -9.08
N ALA A 75 10.85 -8.51 -9.47
CA ALA A 75 10.51 -9.58 -8.53
C ALA A 75 11.73 -10.23 -7.87
N GLU A 76 12.95 -9.72 -8.12
CA GLU A 76 14.20 -10.25 -7.56
C GLU A 76 14.31 -10.02 -6.04
N GLY A 77 13.46 -9.15 -5.48
CA GLY A 77 13.33 -8.92 -4.04
C GLY A 77 12.98 -7.47 -3.72
N LEU A 78 12.61 -7.21 -2.47
CA LEU A 78 12.44 -5.84 -1.97
C LEU A 78 13.82 -5.24 -1.63
N PRO A 79 14.04 -3.93 -1.84
CA PRO A 79 15.26 -3.28 -1.39
C PRO A 79 15.44 -3.45 0.13
N PHE A 80 16.68 -3.65 0.59
CA PHE A 80 16.98 -3.89 2.01
C PHE A 80 16.36 -2.84 2.95
N GLY A 81 16.39 -1.57 2.59
CA GLY A 81 15.79 -0.49 3.39
C GLY A 81 14.28 -0.63 3.57
N VAL A 82 13.58 -1.24 2.61
CA VAL A 82 12.15 -1.52 2.70
C VAL A 82 11.87 -2.74 3.58
N ILE A 83 12.70 -3.78 3.46
CA ILE A 83 12.61 -4.97 4.33
C ILE A 83 12.83 -4.57 5.80
N ALA A 84 13.91 -3.82 6.07
CA ALA A 84 14.21 -3.34 7.41
C ALA A 84 13.07 -2.48 7.97
N TRP A 85 12.41 -1.68 7.13
CA TRP A 85 11.24 -0.91 7.54
C TRP A 85 10.02 -1.78 7.89
N PHE A 86 9.81 -2.92 7.21
CA PHE A 86 8.73 -3.85 7.55
C PHE A 86 8.98 -4.64 8.85
N GLU A 87 10.25 -4.87 9.20
CA GLU A 87 10.63 -5.70 10.35
C GLU A 87 10.77 -4.90 11.66
N HIS A 88 10.57 -3.57 11.62
CA HIS A 88 10.68 -2.65 12.75
C HIS A 88 9.32 -2.10 13.21
#